data_AF-A0A2E2RUU6-F1
#
_entry.id   AF-A0A2E2RUU6-F1
#
_cell.length_a   1.000
_cell.length_b   1.000
_cell.length_c   1.000
_cell.angle_alpha   90.00
_cell.angle_beta   90.00
_cell.angle_gamma   90.00
#
_symmetry.space_group_name_H-M   'P 1'
#
loop_
_entity.id
_entity.type
_entity.pdbx_description
1 polymer ?
#
loop_
_entity_poly.entity_id
_entity_poly.type
_entity_poly.pdbx_seq_one_letter_code
_entity_poly.pdbx_strand_id
1 'polypeptide(L)'
;MRTKTYEIDKHEKRRIPSPGACIYCGGAFSQNDLTDEHIIPYALGHNTLIFEKASCKSCAAIIQPYEQEVLKKQLGNFRLQIDAPSRTKKKDRPKHVDIPFVAVDGSGKITRDLGSRPFPLEEAPLALNLWQFPEARITLDGARPDSGRGRPWSYFEPRVYEISRKIAKETGEANVAMKLGDVNRSHFLRFLAKTAHAFAVAELGMDGFDPFLNDIILNKSDDLSMYVGGTFPHEDREVDPAETLLIFIGGTEQFVAVYIQFYPLLDSPAYGVVVGERNGKTEERINAMKALYM
;
A
#
# COMPACT_ATOMS: atom_id res chain seq x y z
N MET A 1 -8.80 16.64 12.51
CA MET A 1 -9.23 15.27 12.12
C MET A 1 -8.64 14.31 13.12
N ARG A 2 -9.40 13.36 13.70
CA ARG A 2 -8.83 12.44 14.70
C ARG A 2 -8.26 11.22 13.97
N THR A 3 -6.94 11.09 14.02
CA THR A 3 -6.16 10.01 13.41
C THR A 3 -6.49 8.68 14.07
N LYS A 4 -6.81 7.68 13.25
CA LYS A 4 -6.92 6.28 13.66
C LYS A 4 -5.62 5.53 13.34
N THR A 5 -5.21 4.66 14.23
CA THR A 5 -3.99 3.87 14.13
C THR A 5 -4.36 2.42 14.27
N TYR A 6 -3.76 1.55 13.46
CA TYR A 6 -3.90 0.12 13.62
C TYR A 6 -2.52 -0.49 13.84
N GLU A 7 -2.31 -1.07 15.01
CA GLU A 7 -1.15 -1.90 15.26
C GLU A 7 -1.39 -3.27 14.64
N ILE A 8 -1.01 -3.40 13.37
CA ILE A 8 -1.19 -4.64 12.61
C ILE A 8 -0.49 -5.83 13.28
N ASP A 9 0.62 -5.57 13.98
CA ASP A 9 1.44 -6.57 14.63
C ASP A 9 0.80 -7.14 15.89
N LYS A 10 -0.21 -6.45 16.47
CA LYS A 10 -1.04 -7.00 17.56
C LYS A 10 -2.03 -8.07 17.09
N HIS A 11 -2.18 -8.25 15.76
CA HIS A 11 -3.08 -9.24 15.15
C HIS A 11 -4.54 -9.15 15.64
N GLU A 12 -5.00 -7.97 16.04
CA GLU A 12 -6.39 -7.73 16.42
C GLU A 12 -7.30 -8.02 15.23
N LYS A 13 -8.26 -8.94 15.39
CA LYS A 13 -9.13 -9.36 14.30
C LYS A 13 -10.45 -8.62 14.38
N ARG A 14 -10.68 -7.68 13.47
CA ARG A 14 -11.98 -7.08 13.23
C ARG A 14 -12.61 -7.69 11.97
N ARG A 15 -13.76 -8.35 12.17
CA ARG A 15 -14.62 -8.83 11.09
C ARG A 15 -15.80 -7.90 10.94
N ILE A 16 -15.99 -7.40 9.73
CA ILE A 16 -17.09 -6.50 9.37
C ILE A 16 -18.15 -7.36 8.67
N PRO A 17 -19.41 -7.38 9.17
CA PRO A 17 -20.48 -8.16 8.56
C PRO A 17 -20.72 -7.77 7.10
N SER A 18 -21.16 -8.73 6.29
CA SER A 18 -21.48 -8.51 4.87
C SER A 18 -22.40 -7.32 4.65
N PRO A 19 -22.13 -6.46 3.65
CA PRO A 19 -23.01 -5.35 3.33
C PRO A 19 -24.17 -5.79 2.41
N GLY A 20 -24.30 -7.09 2.11
CA GLY A 20 -25.32 -7.64 1.22
C GLY A 20 -25.07 -7.40 -0.28
N ALA A 21 -23.99 -6.73 -0.64
CA ALA A 21 -23.61 -6.42 -2.01
C ALA A 21 -22.08 -6.42 -2.17
N CYS A 22 -21.60 -6.40 -3.42
CA CYS A 22 -20.18 -6.21 -3.68
C CYS A 22 -19.78 -4.75 -3.46
N ILE A 23 -18.74 -4.50 -2.65
CA ILE A 23 -18.28 -3.15 -2.32
C ILE A 23 -17.64 -2.39 -3.50
N TYR A 24 -17.27 -3.11 -4.57
CA TYR A 24 -16.60 -2.53 -5.73
C TYR A 24 -17.52 -2.30 -6.93
N CYS A 25 -18.44 -3.21 -7.24
CA CYS A 25 -19.37 -3.03 -8.36
C CYS A 25 -20.79 -2.65 -7.93
N GLY A 26 -21.09 -2.68 -6.63
CA GLY A 26 -22.44 -2.43 -6.10
C GLY A 26 -23.46 -3.51 -6.40
N GLY A 27 -23.11 -4.54 -7.19
CA GLY A 27 -24.02 -5.61 -7.55
C GLY A 27 -24.48 -6.41 -6.33
N ALA A 28 -25.76 -6.78 -6.31
CA ALA A 28 -26.30 -7.73 -5.35
C ALA A 28 -25.98 -9.16 -5.80
N PHE A 29 -25.45 -9.96 -4.89
CA PHE A 29 -25.06 -11.34 -5.16
C PHE A 29 -25.54 -12.26 -4.04
N SER A 30 -25.67 -13.55 -4.36
CA SER A 30 -25.84 -14.56 -3.33
C SER A 30 -24.60 -14.61 -2.42
N GLN A 31 -24.77 -15.00 -1.15
CA GLN A 31 -23.65 -15.14 -0.21
C GLN A 31 -22.57 -16.13 -0.69
N ASN A 32 -22.93 -17.09 -1.54
CA ASN A 32 -22.01 -18.07 -2.12
C ASN A 32 -21.19 -17.52 -3.30
N ASP A 33 -21.59 -16.37 -3.85
CA ASP A 33 -20.91 -15.66 -4.92
C ASP A 33 -20.08 -14.47 -4.44
N LEU A 34 -20.15 -14.21 -3.14
CA LEU A 34 -19.31 -13.26 -2.43
C LEU A 34 -18.16 -13.99 -1.73
N THR A 35 -16.99 -13.35 -1.76
CA THR A 35 -15.77 -13.73 -1.05
C THR A 35 -15.52 -12.74 0.07
N ASP A 36 -14.77 -13.19 1.08
CA ASP A 36 -14.23 -12.29 2.09
C ASP A 36 -13.21 -11.36 1.44
N GLU A 37 -13.20 -10.11 1.90
CA GLU A 37 -12.32 -9.05 1.41
C GLU A 37 -11.37 -8.63 2.52
N HIS A 38 -10.07 -8.71 2.24
CA HIS A 38 -9.04 -8.21 3.14
C HIS A 38 -8.88 -6.71 2.91
N ILE A 39 -9.40 -5.88 3.82
CA ILE A 39 -9.27 -4.42 3.71
C ILE A 39 -7.80 -4.05 3.74
N ILE A 40 -7.10 -4.52 4.77
CA ILE A 40 -5.64 -4.57 4.80
C ILE A 40 -5.24 -5.94 4.27
N PRO A 41 -4.43 -6.02 3.20
CA PRO A 41 -4.05 -7.29 2.60
C PRO A 41 -3.43 -8.24 3.61
N TYR A 42 -3.81 -9.51 3.53
CA TYR A 42 -3.32 -10.56 4.44
C TYR A 42 -1.80 -10.58 4.56
N ALA A 43 -1.13 -10.38 3.43
CA ALA A 43 0.30 -10.34 3.29
C ALA A 43 1.03 -9.29 4.14
N LEU A 44 0.32 -8.23 4.55
CA LEU A 44 0.84 -7.17 5.40
C LEU A 44 0.29 -7.30 6.82
N GLY A 45 -1.01 -7.60 6.97
CA GLY A 45 -1.66 -7.61 8.28
C GLY A 45 -2.53 -8.80 8.60
N HIS A 46 -2.18 -9.99 8.12
CA HIS A 46 -2.85 -11.24 8.44
C HIS A 46 -4.38 -11.15 8.29
N ASN A 47 -5.14 -11.26 9.37
CA ASN A 47 -6.60 -11.18 9.37
C ASN A 47 -7.07 -9.98 10.20
N THR A 48 -6.27 -8.92 10.24
CA THR A 48 -6.50 -7.77 11.11
C THR A 48 -7.82 -7.08 10.78
N LEU A 49 -8.11 -6.88 9.49
CA LEU A 49 -9.35 -6.23 9.07
C LEU A 49 -9.96 -6.90 7.84
N ILE A 50 -11.06 -7.62 8.05
CA ILE A 50 -11.75 -8.41 7.02
C ILE A 50 -13.20 -7.98 6.91
N PHE A 51 -13.65 -7.79 5.68
CA PHE A 51 -15.05 -7.65 5.32
C PHE A 51 -15.58 -9.02 4.90
N GLU A 52 -16.55 -9.55 5.62
CA GLU A 52 -17.13 -10.85 5.30
C GLU A 52 -18.01 -10.73 4.07
N LYS A 53 -17.81 -11.62 3.08
CA LYS A 53 -18.71 -11.70 1.91
C LYS A 53 -19.02 -10.33 1.29
N ALA A 54 -17.97 -9.62 0.88
CA ALA A 54 -18.05 -8.22 0.45
C ALA A 54 -17.54 -7.97 -0.97
N SER A 55 -16.86 -8.95 -1.58
CA SER A 55 -16.32 -8.85 -2.93
C SER A 55 -16.90 -9.96 -3.79
N CYS A 56 -17.44 -9.67 -4.97
CA CYS A 56 -17.88 -10.73 -5.87
C CYS A 56 -16.68 -11.36 -6.56
N LYS A 57 -16.81 -12.63 -6.98
CA LYS A 57 -15.73 -13.38 -7.63
C LYS A 57 -15.11 -12.67 -8.83
N SER A 58 -15.91 -11.94 -9.62
CA SER A 58 -15.40 -11.20 -10.79
C SER A 58 -14.54 -10.00 -10.40
N CYS A 59 -14.96 -9.21 -9.42
CA CYS A 59 -14.15 -8.09 -8.92
C CYS A 59 -12.88 -8.60 -8.25
N ALA A 60 -12.97 -9.64 -7.42
CA ALA A 60 -11.81 -10.27 -6.81
C ALA A 60 -10.78 -10.76 -7.85
N ALA A 61 -11.25 -11.36 -8.96
CA ALA A 61 -10.38 -11.82 -10.04
C ALA A 61 -9.65 -10.68 -10.78
N ILE A 62 -10.24 -9.49 -10.85
CA ILE A 62 -9.59 -8.28 -11.42
C ILE A 62 -8.56 -7.70 -10.44
N ILE A 63 -8.88 -7.71 -9.14
CA ILE A 63 -8.08 -7.07 -8.09
C ILE A 63 -6.83 -7.89 -7.76
N GLN A 64 -7.01 -9.21 -7.62
CA GLN A 64 -5.97 -10.12 -7.13
C GLN A 64 -4.64 -10.04 -7.91
N PRO A 65 -4.60 -9.97 -9.25
CA PRO A 65 -3.34 -9.91 -9.99
C PRO A 65 -2.45 -8.73 -9.59
N TYR A 66 -2.96 -7.50 -9.61
CA TYR A 66 -2.14 -6.32 -9.30
C TYR A 66 -1.76 -6.26 -7.81
N GLU A 67 -2.64 -6.72 -6.92
CA GLU A 67 -2.32 -6.82 -5.49
C GLU A 67 -1.19 -7.82 -5.26
N GLN A 68 -1.24 -8.99 -5.90
CA GLN A 68 -0.17 -9.98 -5.82
C GLN A 68 1.14 -9.48 -6.42
N GLU A 69 1.11 -8.68 -7.48
CA GLU A 69 2.32 -8.05 -8.02
C GLU A 69 2.98 -7.14 -7.00
N VAL A 70 2.22 -6.25 -6.34
CA VAL A 70 2.76 -5.38 -5.29
C VAL A 70 3.33 -6.22 -4.14
N LEU A 71 2.57 -7.18 -3.65
CA LEU A 71 2.95 -7.97 -2.47
C LEU A 71 4.12 -8.91 -2.70
N LYS A 72 4.30 -9.44 -3.93
CA LYS A 72 5.36 -10.39 -4.26
C LYS A 72 6.57 -9.75 -4.92
N LYS A 73 6.37 -8.83 -5.86
CA LYS A 73 7.46 -8.23 -6.64
C LYS A 73 8.03 -7.01 -5.94
N GLN A 74 7.17 -6.08 -5.53
CA GLN A 74 7.61 -4.83 -4.90
C GLN A 74 7.98 -5.02 -3.42
N LEU A 75 7.13 -5.71 -2.65
CA LEU A 75 7.29 -5.87 -1.20
C LEU A 75 7.82 -7.25 -0.80
N GLY A 76 8.08 -8.16 -1.74
CA GLY A 76 8.38 -9.57 -1.45
C GLY A 76 9.57 -9.80 -0.55
N ASN A 77 10.74 -9.27 -0.93
CA ASN A 77 11.98 -9.44 -0.15
C ASN A 77 11.86 -8.79 1.23
N PHE A 78 11.37 -7.55 1.28
CA PHE A 78 11.11 -6.85 2.53
C PHE A 78 10.21 -7.66 3.47
N ARG A 79 9.08 -8.16 2.96
CA ARG A 79 8.13 -8.98 3.72
C ARG A 79 8.74 -10.27 4.24
N LEU A 80 9.64 -10.90 3.48
CA LEU A 80 10.37 -12.06 3.97
C LEU A 80 11.29 -11.69 5.13
N GLN A 81 12.01 -10.57 5.03
CA GLN A 81 12.98 -10.12 6.05
C GLN A 81 12.31 -9.76 7.38
N ILE A 82 11.12 -9.16 7.35
CA ILE A 82 10.38 -8.80 8.58
C ILE A 82 9.45 -9.93 9.07
N ASP A 83 9.59 -11.15 8.55
CA ASP A 83 8.74 -12.32 8.83
C ASP A 83 7.22 -12.05 8.67
N ALA A 84 6.85 -11.21 7.70
CA ALA A 84 5.47 -10.81 7.46
C ALA A 84 4.56 -12.03 7.19
N PRO A 85 3.23 -11.89 7.38
CA PRO A 85 2.29 -12.99 7.19
C PRO A 85 2.40 -13.64 5.80
N SER A 86 2.42 -14.98 5.80
CA SER A 86 2.46 -15.78 4.59
C SER A 86 1.72 -17.09 4.80
N ARG A 87 0.97 -17.50 3.77
CA ARG A 87 0.29 -18.81 3.73
C ARG A 87 1.27 -19.96 3.48
N THR A 88 2.50 -19.66 3.03
CA THR A 88 3.57 -20.65 2.92
C THR A 88 4.02 -21.08 4.31
N LYS A 89 4.02 -22.40 4.56
CA LYS A 89 4.46 -22.97 5.84
C LYS A 89 5.90 -22.53 6.14
N LYS A 90 6.20 -22.23 7.41
CA LYS A 90 7.50 -21.67 7.82
C LYS A 90 8.71 -22.46 7.30
N LYS A 91 8.64 -23.80 7.34
CA LYS A 91 9.68 -24.70 6.83
C LYS A 91 9.94 -24.61 5.31
N ASP A 92 8.92 -24.17 4.56
CA ASP A 92 8.93 -24.11 3.09
C ASP A 92 9.17 -22.66 2.61
N ARG A 93 9.38 -21.69 3.52
CA ARG A 93 9.71 -20.31 3.18
C ARG A 93 11.15 -20.22 2.62
N PRO A 94 11.42 -19.34 1.64
CA PRO A 94 12.77 -19.10 1.15
C PRO A 94 13.72 -18.71 2.29
N LYS A 95 14.89 -19.36 2.34
CA LYS A 95 15.95 -19.05 3.31
C LYS A 95 17.01 -18.10 2.77
N HIS A 96 16.94 -17.83 1.47
CA HIS A 96 17.85 -16.94 0.76
C HIS A 96 17.05 -15.99 -0.11
N VAL A 97 17.63 -14.83 -0.37
CA VAL A 97 17.13 -13.86 -1.36
C VAL A 97 18.24 -13.55 -2.36
N ASP A 98 17.86 -13.49 -3.64
CA ASP A 98 18.75 -13.06 -4.71
C ASP A 98 18.60 -11.56 -4.90
N ILE A 99 19.70 -10.83 -4.71
CA ILE A 99 19.74 -9.38 -4.81
C ILE A 99 20.54 -8.99 -6.07
N PRO A 100 19.93 -8.29 -7.04
CA PRO A 100 20.63 -7.85 -8.23
C PRO A 100 21.47 -6.59 -7.96
N PHE A 101 22.63 -6.51 -8.61
CA PHE A 101 23.53 -5.35 -8.55
C PHE A 101 23.85 -4.83 -9.95
N VAL A 102 24.07 -3.53 -10.04
CA VAL A 102 24.37 -2.82 -11.29
C VAL A 102 25.52 -1.84 -11.09
N ALA A 103 26.32 -1.63 -12.13
CA ALA A 103 27.23 -0.49 -12.19
C ALA A 103 26.44 0.74 -12.64
N VAL A 104 26.79 1.89 -12.07
CA VAL A 104 26.15 3.18 -12.41
C VAL A 104 27.18 4.26 -12.69
N ASP A 105 26.82 5.24 -13.51
CA ASP A 105 27.63 6.45 -13.68
C ASP A 105 27.38 7.49 -12.57
N GLY A 106 28.06 8.64 -12.63
CA GLY A 106 27.89 9.73 -11.66
C GLY A 106 26.49 10.36 -11.62
N SER A 107 25.62 10.04 -12.59
CA SER A 107 24.20 10.44 -12.60
C SER A 107 23.26 9.36 -12.07
N GLY A 108 23.78 8.18 -11.70
CA GLY A 108 22.99 7.04 -11.27
C GLY A 108 22.41 6.21 -12.42
N LYS A 109 22.76 6.51 -13.67
CA LYS A 109 22.30 5.73 -14.82
C LYS A 109 23.02 4.39 -14.84
N ILE A 110 22.25 3.32 -15.03
CA ILE A 110 22.78 1.96 -15.16
C ILE A 110 23.68 1.88 -16.40
N THR A 111 24.94 1.50 -16.18
CA THR A 111 25.94 1.28 -17.24
C THR A 111 26.14 -0.19 -17.51
N ARG A 112 25.96 -1.06 -16.50
CA ARG A 112 26.20 -2.50 -16.62
C ARG A 112 25.41 -3.31 -15.59
N ASP A 113 24.92 -4.48 -15.99
CA ASP A 113 24.39 -5.49 -15.08
C ASP A 113 25.53 -6.33 -14.47
N LEU A 114 25.57 -6.43 -13.14
CA LEU A 114 26.58 -7.18 -12.39
C LEU A 114 26.03 -8.53 -11.86
N GLY A 115 24.81 -8.88 -12.26
CA GLY A 115 24.10 -10.08 -11.87
C GLY A 115 23.55 -10.01 -10.44
N SER A 116 22.98 -11.14 -10.02
CA SER A 116 22.46 -11.30 -8.65
C SER A 116 23.49 -11.94 -7.73
N ARG A 117 23.35 -11.68 -6.43
CA ARG A 117 24.10 -12.36 -5.37
C ARG A 117 23.09 -12.97 -4.39
N PRO A 118 23.24 -14.26 -4.03
CA PRO A 118 22.40 -14.87 -3.02
C PRO A 118 22.87 -14.44 -1.62
N PHE A 119 21.92 -14.10 -0.76
CA PHE A 119 22.17 -13.83 0.65
C PHE A 119 21.29 -14.73 1.51
N PRO A 120 21.81 -15.36 2.58
CA PRO A 120 20.96 -15.86 3.66
C PRO A 120 20.03 -14.73 4.13
N LEU A 121 18.76 -15.04 4.43
CA LEU A 121 17.76 -14.02 4.75
C LEU A 121 18.17 -13.12 5.93
N GLU A 122 18.82 -13.71 6.94
CA GLU A 122 19.34 -13.01 8.13
C GLU A 122 20.55 -12.10 7.82
N GLU A 123 21.20 -12.31 6.68
CA GLU A 123 22.35 -11.53 6.21
C GLU A 123 21.99 -10.56 5.09
N ALA A 124 20.80 -10.68 4.52
CA ALA A 124 20.33 -9.82 3.46
C ALA A 124 19.99 -8.44 4.02
N PRO A 125 20.43 -7.34 3.38
CA PRO A 125 20.17 -6.01 3.89
C PRO A 125 18.68 -5.66 3.80
N LEU A 126 18.10 -5.10 4.86
CA LEU A 126 16.73 -4.63 4.85
C LEU A 126 16.57 -3.46 3.85
N ALA A 127 15.62 -3.62 2.93
CA ALA A 127 15.29 -2.60 1.94
C ALA A 127 13.78 -2.55 1.70
N LEU A 128 13.19 -1.36 1.79
CA LEU A 128 11.77 -1.12 1.51
C LEU A 128 11.65 -0.15 0.34
N ASN A 129 10.84 -0.52 -0.66
CA ASN A 129 10.63 0.28 -1.86
C ASN A 129 9.18 0.63 -2.05
N LEU A 130 8.93 1.93 -2.12
CA LEU A 130 7.62 2.52 -2.27
C LEU A 130 7.68 3.61 -3.33
N TRP A 131 6.53 4.22 -3.59
CA TRP A 131 6.45 5.42 -4.40
C TRP A 131 6.19 6.61 -3.49
N GLN A 132 6.83 7.75 -3.77
CA GLN A 132 6.44 9.02 -3.20
C GLN A 132 5.70 9.82 -4.26
N PHE A 133 4.49 10.28 -3.93
CA PHE A 133 3.64 11.02 -4.85
C PHE A 133 3.44 12.45 -4.35
N PRO A 134 3.17 13.41 -5.27
CA PRO A 134 2.51 14.66 -4.90
C PRO A 134 1.04 14.38 -4.54
N GLU A 135 0.32 15.42 -4.10
CA GLU A 135 -1.10 15.31 -3.75
C GLU A 135 -1.94 14.80 -4.93
N ALA A 136 -3.09 14.20 -4.62
CA ALA A 136 -4.02 13.73 -5.63
C ALA A 136 -4.51 14.93 -6.47
N ARG A 137 -4.57 14.81 -7.79
CA ARG A 137 -4.86 15.96 -8.66
C ARG A 137 -6.18 16.65 -8.37
N ILE A 138 -7.18 15.91 -7.88
CA ILE A 138 -8.48 16.48 -7.50
C ILE A 138 -8.37 17.52 -6.37
N THR A 139 -7.29 17.52 -5.59
CA THR A 139 -7.04 18.51 -4.53
C THR A 139 -6.25 19.73 -5.02
N LEU A 140 -5.83 19.74 -6.28
CA LEU A 140 -4.92 20.74 -6.85
C LEU A 140 -5.64 21.56 -7.93
N ASP A 141 -5.79 22.87 -7.68
CA ASP A 141 -6.34 23.80 -8.67
C ASP A 141 -5.45 23.88 -9.92
N GLY A 142 -6.02 23.65 -11.09
CA GLY A 142 -5.32 23.75 -12.37
C GLY A 142 -4.28 22.65 -12.64
N ALA A 143 -4.39 21.50 -11.97
CA ALA A 143 -3.48 20.38 -12.15
C ALA A 143 -3.40 19.91 -13.61
N ARG A 144 -2.16 19.74 -14.11
CA ARG A 144 -1.92 19.24 -15.46
C ARG A 144 -2.01 17.70 -15.50
N PRO A 145 -2.22 17.09 -16.68
CA PRO A 145 -2.21 15.62 -16.85
C PRO A 145 -0.97 14.89 -16.30
N ASP A 146 0.19 15.55 -16.30
CA ASP A 146 1.46 15.02 -15.80
C ASP A 146 1.71 15.27 -14.31
N SER A 147 0.87 16.09 -13.67
CA SER A 147 0.92 16.36 -12.24
C SER A 147 0.51 15.10 -11.48
N GLY A 148 1.45 14.30 -10.96
CA GLY A 148 1.12 13.02 -10.33
C GLY A 148 2.04 11.85 -10.66
N ARG A 149 3.07 12.06 -11.50
CA ARG A 149 4.04 11.00 -11.83
C ARG A 149 4.64 10.36 -10.57
N GLY A 150 4.96 11.15 -9.55
CA GLY A 150 5.67 10.69 -8.37
C GLY A 150 7.12 10.29 -8.67
N ARG A 151 7.81 9.78 -7.65
CA ARG A 151 9.19 9.27 -7.73
C ARG A 151 9.35 8.01 -6.88
N PRO A 152 10.25 7.09 -7.23
CA PRO A 152 10.61 6.01 -6.32
C PRO A 152 11.13 6.55 -4.99
N TRP A 153 10.78 5.87 -3.90
CA TRP A 153 11.32 6.10 -2.57
C TRP A 153 11.81 4.78 -2.01
N SER A 154 12.97 4.81 -1.35
CA SER A 154 13.59 3.62 -0.81
C SER A 154 14.20 3.89 0.56
N TYR A 155 13.96 2.97 1.49
CA TYR A 155 14.73 2.82 2.70
C TYR A 155 15.78 1.73 2.51
N PHE A 156 16.99 1.96 3.02
CA PHE A 156 18.09 1.01 3.06
C PHE A 156 18.78 1.04 4.41
N GLU A 157 19.07 -0.12 4.97
CA GLU A 157 19.99 -0.19 6.11
C GLU A 157 21.44 0.13 5.68
N PRO A 158 22.30 0.62 6.59
CA PRO A 158 23.69 0.99 6.29
C PRO A 158 24.53 -0.11 5.61
N ARG A 159 24.20 -1.38 5.87
CA ARG A 159 24.89 -2.56 5.31
C ARG A 159 24.87 -2.60 3.78
N VAL A 160 23.86 -2.02 3.13
CA VAL A 160 23.80 -1.93 1.65
C VAL A 160 25.06 -1.26 1.09
N TYR A 161 25.55 -0.21 1.73
CA TYR A 161 26.74 0.50 1.28
C TYR A 161 28.01 -0.33 1.42
N GLU A 162 28.10 -1.18 2.44
CA GLU A 162 29.23 -2.09 2.65
C GLU A 162 29.27 -3.17 1.56
N ILE A 163 28.11 -3.77 1.28
CA ILE A 163 27.96 -4.79 0.23
C ILE A 163 28.30 -4.19 -1.13
N SER A 164 27.75 -3.02 -1.47
CA SER A 164 28.05 -2.35 -2.74
C SER A 164 29.53 -2.01 -2.89
N ARG A 165 30.21 -1.54 -1.83
CA ARG A 165 31.67 -1.30 -1.86
C ARG A 165 32.48 -2.58 -2.06
N LYS A 166 32.05 -3.69 -1.47
CA LYS A 166 32.71 -4.99 -1.66
C LYS A 166 32.59 -5.43 -3.12
N ILE A 167 31.39 -5.37 -3.68
CA ILE A 167 31.14 -5.74 -5.09
C ILE A 167 31.89 -4.80 -6.04
N ALA A 168 31.96 -3.51 -5.75
CA ALA A 168 32.76 -2.54 -6.52
C ALA A 168 34.24 -2.96 -6.60
N LYS A 169 34.85 -3.35 -5.46
CA LYS A 169 36.22 -3.85 -5.42
C LYS A 169 36.41 -5.15 -6.21
N GLU A 170 35.46 -6.07 -6.11
CA GLU A 170 35.50 -7.37 -6.82
C GLU A 170 35.35 -7.21 -8.33
N THR A 171 34.53 -6.25 -8.77
CA THR A 171 34.20 -6.04 -10.20
C THR A 171 35.09 -5.01 -10.88
N GLY A 172 35.82 -4.19 -10.12
CA GLY A 172 36.60 -3.06 -10.61
C GLY A 172 35.76 -1.84 -11.01
N GLU A 173 34.45 -1.84 -10.70
CA GLU A 173 33.54 -0.75 -11.02
C GLU A 173 33.66 0.40 -10.01
N ALA A 174 33.61 1.64 -10.48
CA ALA A 174 33.75 2.81 -9.62
C ALA A 174 32.51 3.02 -8.72
N ASN A 175 31.31 2.81 -9.26
CA ASN A 175 30.05 2.91 -8.51
C ASN A 175 29.20 1.68 -8.76
N VAL A 176 28.78 1.03 -7.68
CA VAL A 176 27.86 -0.11 -7.70
C VAL A 176 26.63 0.23 -6.89
N ALA A 177 25.46 -0.06 -7.44
CA ALA A 177 24.19 0.09 -6.77
C ALA A 177 23.46 -1.25 -6.68
N MET A 178 22.74 -1.44 -5.58
CA MET A 178 21.75 -2.51 -5.48
C MET A 178 20.57 -2.16 -6.40
N LYS A 179 20.27 -3.04 -7.35
CA LYS A 179 19.08 -2.89 -8.19
C LYS A 179 17.88 -3.41 -7.42
N LEU A 180 16.84 -2.61 -7.39
CA LEU A 180 15.58 -2.97 -6.77
C LEU A 180 14.63 -3.52 -7.83
N GLY A 181 13.67 -4.35 -7.41
CA GLY A 181 12.66 -4.91 -8.29
C GLY A 181 11.87 -3.80 -9.00
N ASP A 182 11.39 -4.10 -10.20
CA ASP A 182 10.61 -3.13 -10.99
C ASP A 182 9.34 -2.74 -10.21
N VAL A 183 9.28 -1.48 -9.82
CA VAL A 183 8.18 -0.94 -9.02
C VAL A 183 7.05 -0.55 -9.98
N ASN A 184 6.00 -1.36 -10.09
CA ASN A 184 4.86 -1.02 -10.93
C ASN A 184 3.98 0.04 -10.24
N ARG A 185 4.15 1.29 -10.67
CA ARG A 185 3.40 2.45 -10.18
C ARG A 185 1.89 2.25 -10.20
N SER A 186 1.34 1.81 -11.33
CA SER A 186 -0.10 1.72 -11.51
C SER A 186 -0.71 0.64 -10.62
N HIS A 187 -0.03 -0.49 -10.45
CA HIS A 187 -0.47 -1.54 -9.53
C HIS A 187 -0.43 -1.06 -8.07
N PHE A 188 0.60 -0.30 -7.69
CA PHE A 188 0.70 0.27 -6.34
C PHE A 188 -0.40 1.30 -6.05
N LEU A 189 -0.72 2.19 -7.00
CA LEU A 189 -1.82 3.15 -6.84
C LEU A 189 -3.19 2.46 -6.76
N ARG A 190 -3.44 1.41 -7.56
CA ARG A 190 -4.68 0.61 -7.48
C ARG A 190 -4.79 -0.15 -6.16
N PHE A 191 -3.68 -0.66 -5.68
CA PHE A 191 -3.58 -1.31 -4.38
C PHE A 191 -3.97 -0.35 -3.24
N LEU A 192 -3.47 0.89 -3.28
CA LEU A 192 -3.87 1.96 -2.35
C LEU A 192 -5.36 2.29 -2.48
N ALA A 193 -5.86 2.49 -3.71
CA ALA A 193 -7.27 2.80 -3.96
C ALA A 193 -8.21 1.71 -3.41
N LYS A 194 -7.87 0.44 -3.64
CA LYS A 194 -8.63 -0.70 -3.14
C LYS A 194 -8.67 -0.73 -1.62
N THR A 195 -7.52 -0.55 -0.97
CA THR A 195 -7.38 -0.54 0.49
C THR A 195 -8.19 0.60 1.09
N ALA A 196 -8.05 1.81 0.53
CA ALA A 196 -8.77 3.01 0.95
C ALA A 196 -10.29 2.88 0.80
N HIS A 197 -10.77 2.42 -0.36
CA HIS A 197 -12.19 2.25 -0.62
C HIS A 197 -12.82 1.25 0.34
N ALA A 198 -12.20 0.08 0.51
CA ALA A 198 -12.71 -0.95 1.42
C ALA A 198 -12.74 -0.44 2.86
N PHE A 199 -11.71 0.31 3.28
CA PHE A 199 -11.64 0.93 4.59
C PHE A 199 -12.74 1.97 4.81
N ALA A 200 -12.99 2.84 3.82
CA ALA A 200 -14.05 3.83 3.89
C ALA A 200 -15.43 3.18 4.01
N VAL A 201 -15.71 2.14 3.22
CA VAL A 201 -16.98 1.40 3.28
C VAL A 201 -17.14 0.70 4.64
N ALA A 202 -16.06 0.19 5.23
CA ALA A 202 -16.11 -0.46 6.53
C ALA A 202 -16.48 0.47 7.69
N GLU A 203 -16.07 1.73 7.62
CA GLU A 203 -16.32 2.70 8.68
C GLU A 203 -17.59 3.53 8.44
N LEU A 204 -17.89 3.88 7.18
CA LEU A 204 -19.00 4.78 6.82
C LEU A 204 -20.20 4.05 6.22
N GLY A 205 -20.04 2.79 5.82
CA GLY A 205 -21.03 2.04 5.04
C GLY A 205 -20.95 2.33 3.54
N MET A 206 -21.63 1.48 2.76
CA MET A 206 -21.71 1.57 1.30
C MET A 206 -22.35 2.87 0.80
N ASP A 207 -23.24 3.47 1.60
CA ASP A 207 -24.03 4.65 1.27
C ASP A 207 -23.55 5.92 2.00
N GLY A 208 -22.44 5.83 2.74
CA GLY A 208 -21.90 6.92 3.55
C GLY A 208 -21.17 8.00 2.75
N PHE A 209 -20.92 7.78 1.46
CA PHE A 209 -20.27 8.70 0.52
C PHE A 209 -20.56 8.26 -0.92
N ASP A 210 -20.33 9.14 -1.89
CA ASP A 210 -20.51 8.84 -3.31
C ASP A 210 -19.15 8.49 -3.94
N PRO A 211 -18.91 7.23 -4.35
CA PRO A 211 -17.54 6.74 -4.54
C PRO A 211 -16.93 7.11 -5.90
N PHE A 212 -15.62 7.40 -5.91
CA PHE A 212 -14.85 7.72 -7.13
C PHE A 212 -13.99 6.56 -7.65
N LEU A 213 -13.61 5.62 -6.79
CA LEU A 213 -12.48 4.72 -7.05
C LEU A 213 -12.84 3.47 -7.85
N ASN A 214 -14.13 3.19 -8.04
CA ASN A 214 -14.60 1.91 -8.58
C ASN A 214 -14.00 1.58 -9.95
N ASP A 215 -13.94 2.56 -10.85
CA ASP A 215 -13.41 2.34 -12.21
C ASP A 215 -11.91 2.11 -12.22
N ILE A 216 -11.15 2.81 -11.38
CA ILE A 216 -9.70 2.59 -11.31
C ILE A 216 -9.35 1.27 -10.60
N ILE A 217 -10.11 0.88 -9.57
CA ILE A 217 -9.97 -0.40 -8.86
C ILE A 217 -10.28 -1.57 -9.80
N LEU A 218 -11.36 -1.44 -10.58
CA LEU A 218 -11.80 -2.46 -11.52
C LEU A 218 -11.08 -2.40 -12.88
N ASN A 219 -9.97 -1.67 -12.96
CA ASN A 219 -9.11 -1.57 -14.14
C ASN A 219 -9.84 -1.10 -15.42
N LYS A 220 -10.86 -0.24 -15.25
CA LYS A 220 -11.61 0.40 -16.33
C LYS A 220 -11.07 1.78 -16.70
N SER A 221 -10.28 2.39 -15.81
CA SER A 221 -9.59 3.66 -16.02
C SER A 221 -8.18 3.61 -15.44
N ASP A 222 -7.22 4.24 -16.12
CA ASP A 222 -5.83 4.43 -15.68
C ASP A 222 -5.58 5.82 -15.06
N ASP A 223 -6.64 6.62 -14.86
CA ASP A 223 -6.53 7.93 -14.24
C ASP A 223 -6.41 7.86 -12.70
N LEU A 224 -5.36 7.16 -12.25
CA LEU A 224 -5.12 6.84 -10.85
C LEU A 224 -4.74 8.08 -10.03
N SER A 225 -3.93 8.96 -10.62
CA SER A 225 -3.44 10.17 -9.94
C SER A 225 -4.50 11.25 -9.78
N MET A 226 -5.65 11.11 -10.43
CA MET A 226 -6.80 11.95 -10.12
C MET A 226 -7.19 11.83 -8.64
N TYR A 227 -7.18 10.61 -8.09
CA TYR A 227 -7.73 10.31 -6.76
C TYR A 227 -6.69 9.81 -5.75
N VAL A 228 -5.54 9.32 -6.21
CA VAL A 228 -4.49 8.73 -5.37
C VAL A 228 -3.21 9.55 -5.45
N GLY A 229 -2.70 10.03 -4.31
CA GLY A 229 -1.46 10.79 -4.19
C GLY A 229 -0.83 10.68 -2.80
N GLY A 230 -0.06 11.68 -2.38
CA GLY A 230 0.47 11.84 -1.02
C GLY A 230 0.84 13.31 -0.78
N THR A 231 0.64 13.94 0.37
CA THR A 231 0.57 13.52 1.79
C THR A 231 -0.72 14.02 2.46
N PHE A 232 -1.00 13.66 3.72
CA PHE A 232 -1.16 14.63 4.83
C PHE A 232 -1.14 13.86 6.16
N PRO A 233 -0.16 14.15 7.02
CA PRO A 233 -0.50 14.61 8.36
C PRO A 233 0.40 15.74 8.86
N HIS A 234 -0.17 16.72 9.57
CA HIS A 234 0.59 17.73 10.32
C HIS A 234 0.12 17.78 11.76
N GLU A 235 0.47 16.76 12.53
CA GLU A 235 0.70 16.91 13.97
C GLU A 235 1.96 16.10 14.29
N ASP A 236 2.90 16.72 15.01
CA ASP A 236 4.06 16.02 15.57
C ASP A 236 3.54 14.90 16.46
N ARG A 237 3.64 13.67 15.97
CA ARG A 237 3.20 12.49 16.67
C ARG A 237 4.43 11.64 16.98
N GLU A 238 4.53 11.21 18.24
CA GLU A 238 5.42 10.10 18.59
C GLU A 238 4.90 8.82 17.90
N VAL A 239 5.70 8.32 16.95
CA VAL A 239 5.44 7.05 16.28
C VAL A 239 5.81 5.94 17.24
N ASP A 240 4.84 5.08 17.60
CA ASP A 240 5.15 3.86 18.33
C ASP A 240 5.96 2.92 17.40
N PRO A 241 7.14 2.43 17.81
CA PRO A 241 7.92 1.49 17.02
C PRO A 241 7.18 0.22 16.56
N ALA A 242 6.07 -0.15 17.22
CA ALA A 242 5.20 -1.26 16.82
C ALA A 242 4.20 -0.92 15.69
N GLU A 243 4.09 0.34 15.28
CA GLU A 243 3.17 0.76 14.22
C GLU A 243 3.72 0.38 12.84
N THR A 244 3.15 -0.65 12.23
CA THR A 244 3.49 -1.07 10.86
C THR A 244 2.51 -0.55 9.80
N LEU A 245 1.34 -0.01 10.20
CA LEU A 245 0.43 0.73 9.33
C LEU A 245 -0.32 1.83 10.09
N LEU A 246 -0.32 3.03 9.52
CA LEU A 246 -1.28 4.07 9.86
C LEU A 246 -2.38 4.09 8.80
N ILE A 247 -3.64 4.02 9.23
CA ILE A 247 -4.78 4.17 8.33
C ILE A 247 -5.97 4.84 9.03
N PHE A 248 -6.48 5.92 8.45
CA PHE A 248 -7.62 6.66 9.00
C PHE A 248 -8.43 7.41 7.95
N ILE A 249 -9.68 7.72 8.30
CA ILE A 249 -10.55 8.56 7.47
C ILE A 249 -10.32 10.03 7.78
N GLY A 250 -10.16 10.81 6.74
CA GLY A 250 -10.25 12.25 6.76
C GLY A 250 -10.95 12.79 5.51
N GLY A 251 -10.52 13.95 5.01
CA GLY A 251 -11.19 14.64 3.90
C GLY A 251 -11.31 16.15 4.06
N THR A 252 -12.22 16.73 3.30
CA THR A 252 -12.57 18.17 3.31
C THR A 252 -14.07 18.33 3.55
N GLU A 253 -14.62 19.53 3.41
CA GLU A 253 -16.08 19.74 3.37
C GLU A 253 -16.74 19.11 2.13
N GLN A 254 -15.96 18.82 1.08
CA GLN A 254 -16.47 18.26 -0.18
C GLN A 254 -16.17 16.77 -0.33
N PHE A 255 -15.04 16.30 0.19
CA PHE A 255 -14.54 14.96 -0.08
C PHE A 255 -14.34 14.12 1.17
N VAL A 256 -14.51 12.81 1.03
CA VAL A 256 -13.99 11.81 1.96
C VAL A 256 -12.63 11.33 1.44
N ALA A 257 -11.66 11.25 2.34
CA ALA A 257 -10.33 10.72 2.04
C ALA A 257 -9.91 9.66 3.06
N VAL A 258 -9.02 8.76 2.65
CA VAL A 258 -8.35 7.81 3.52
C VAL A 258 -6.85 8.04 3.43
N TYR A 259 -6.22 8.14 4.60
CA TYR A 259 -4.79 8.27 4.75
C TYR A 259 -4.18 6.91 5.04
N ILE A 260 -3.03 6.61 4.43
CA ILE A 260 -2.33 5.32 4.54
C ILE A 260 -0.83 5.59 4.66
N GLN A 261 -0.13 5.01 5.64
CA GLN A 261 1.33 5.02 5.72
C GLN A 261 1.84 3.66 6.22
N PHE A 262 2.69 3.01 5.43
CA PHE A 262 3.25 1.68 5.75
C PHE A 262 4.59 1.80 6.45
N TYR A 263 4.77 1.25 7.64
CA TYR A 263 6.03 1.32 8.42
C TYR A 263 6.54 2.75 8.65
N PRO A 264 5.78 3.61 9.35
CA PRO A 264 6.17 5.01 9.61
C PRO A 264 7.53 5.17 10.30
N LEU A 265 7.97 4.19 11.11
CA LEU A 265 9.30 4.20 11.74
C LEU A 265 10.45 4.28 10.72
N LEU A 266 10.22 3.86 9.48
CA LEU A 266 11.19 3.95 8.38
C LEU A 266 11.11 5.28 7.61
N ASP A 267 10.34 6.26 8.12
CA ASP A 267 10.04 7.54 7.45
C ASP A 267 9.46 7.34 6.04
N SER A 268 8.61 6.32 5.90
CA SER A 268 8.01 5.97 4.62
C SER A 268 7.00 7.02 4.14
N PRO A 269 6.76 7.12 2.82
CA PRO A 269 5.78 8.06 2.29
C PRO A 269 4.37 7.76 2.81
N ALA A 270 3.65 8.82 3.18
CA ALA A 270 2.23 8.77 3.47
C ALA A 270 1.40 9.09 2.22
N TYR A 271 0.27 8.40 2.08
CA TYR A 271 -0.62 8.48 0.94
C TYR A 271 -1.97 9.04 1.35
N GLY A 272 -2.47 10.01 0.58
CA GLY A 272 -3.82 10.53 0.67
C GLY A 272 -4.64 9.99 -0.50
N VAL A 273 -5.74 9.31 -0.22
CA VAL A 273 -6.63 8.73 -1.22
C VAL A 273 -8.01 9.35 -1.10
N VAL A 274 -8.45 10.09 -2.11
CA VAL A 274 -9.79 10.69 -2.15
C VAL A 274 -10.79 9.63 -2.60
N VAL A 275 -11.57 9.08 -1.68
CA VAL A 275 -12.42 7.91 -1.93
C VAL A 275 -13.77 8.26 -2.57
N GLY A 276 -14.24 9.49 -2.38
CA GLY A 276 -15.52 9.93 -2.90
C GLY A 276 -15.98 11.30 -2.41
N GLU A 277 -17.14 11.73 -2.91
CA GLU A 277 -17.82 12.96 -2.50
C GLU A 277 -18.62 12.73 -1.20
N ARG A 278 -18.71 13.77 -0.37
CA ARG A 278 -19.57 13.75 0.81
C ARG A 278 -21.02 13.88 0.37
N ASN A 279 -21.89 13.09 0.98
CA ASN A 279 -23.32 13.11 0.74
C ASN A 279 -24.09 13.37 2.04
N GLY A 280 -25.43 13.35 1.97
CA GLY A 280 -26.30 13.67 3.11
C GLY A 280 -26.13 12.79 4.35
N LYS A 281 -25.45 11.64 4.25
CA LYS A 281 -25.20 10.71 5.37
C LYS A 281 -23.79 10.82 5.94
N THR A 282 -22.86 11.47 5.24
CA THR A 282 -21.43 11.38 5.56
C THR A 282 -21.11 11.93 6.94
N GLU A 283 -21.62 13.10 7.31
CA GLU A 283 -21.31 13.73 8.61
C GLU A 283 -21.84 12.89 9.78
N GLU A 284 -23.06 12.37 9.66
CA GLU A 284 -23.64 11.45 10.66
C GLU A 284 -22.76 10.21 10.85
N ARG A 285 -22.34 9.58 9.74
CA ARG A 285 -21.47 8.39 9.76
C ARG A 285 -20.11 8.67 10.38
N ILE A 286 -19.49 9.80 10.04
CA ILE A 286 -18.21 10.23 10.64
C ILE A 286 -18.36 10.43 12.15
N ASN A 287 -19.46 11.04 12.61
CA ASN A 287 -19.68 11.28 14.03
C ASN A 287 -20.00 9.99 14.80
N ALA A 288 -20.81 9.09 14.23
CA ALA A 288 -21.04 7.76 14.78
C ALA A 288 -19.73 6.95 14.87
N MET A 289 -18.90 7.00 13.82
CA MET A 289 -17.58 6.37 13.80
C MET A 289 -16.69 6.92 14.93
N LYS A 290 -16.59 8.25 15.09
CA LYS A 290 -15.77 8.87 16.15
C LYS A 290 -16.21 8.43 17.55
N ALA A 291 -17.51 8.30 17.80
CA ALA A 291 -18.05 7.88 19.09
C ALA A 291 -17.70 6.42 19.43
N LEU A 292 -17.55 5.54 18.45
CA LEU A 292 -17.13 4.13 18.66
C LEU A 292 -15.64 3.99 19.02
N TYR A 293 -14.84 5.03 18.79
CA TYR A 293 -13.40 5.05 19.03
C TYR A 293 -12.99 5.99 20.18
N MET A 294 -13.97 6.48 20.96
CA MET A 294 -13.79 7.19 22.22
C MET A 294 -14.05 6.29 23.41
#